data_AF-A0A136M258-F1
#
_entry.id   AF-A0A136M258-F1
#
_cell.length_a   1.000
_cell.length_b   1.000
_cell.length_c   1.000
_cell.angle_alpha   90.00
_cell.angle_beta   90.00
_cell.angle_gamma   90.00
#
_symmetry.space_group_name_H-M   'P 1'
#
loop_
_entity.id
_entity.type
_entity.pdbx_description
1 polymer ?
#
loop_
_entity_poly.entity_id
_entity_poly.type
_entity_poly.pdbx_seq_one_letter_code
_entity_poly.pdbx_strand_id
1 'polypeptide(L)'
;MSLMHRFYEDFTLPISLIFKNPFLNSRKVTLSVTAGILLLFSTLSESFGQATFRTVASGNWNSGAVWAIVSGSDGDGIPDADDDVIIRGAFTVNVNVNSFCSTLQIGGTASGSLNNAGTLNINTNISMTVTNSVTVGGFGSSFRTGTLTFSNGSVLNAGNLTFGNAGGTPGTPNEIDMAAGGTLRVGSFTVNSTGITNNWTPGAGTVEMTAANTLPTQDITSFNNLTINGGTTTLGVNIPVAGTLRVDAGTLAMGIRNITTVAAINMTGTSITGTGTITLAGDITTNASGTTASISAPIALGGSDRTLTIADGGATPDLQISSVISGTAGFQKKWFWFATCFWCELLFRDYHCGCWYFTSRLSLGIGVNCGWDNC
;
A
#
# COMPACT_ATOMS: atom_id res chain seq x y z
N MET A 1 15.49 -76.78 33.30
CA MET A 1 16.46 -75.68 33.56
C MET A 1 17.69 -75.64 32.63
N SER A 2 17.99 -76.67 31.82
CA SER A 2 19.15 -76.65 30.90
C SER A 2 18.90 -75.97 29.53
N LEU A 3 17.65 -75.65 29.17
CA LEU A 3 17.29 -75.06 27.87
C LEU A 3 17.29 -73.52 27.86
N MET A 4 17.08 -72.86 29.01
CA MET A 4 17.16 -71.39 29.11
C MET A 4 18.60 -70.87 29.16
N HIS A 5 19.59 -71.69 29.56
CA HIS A 5 20.99 -71.26 29.59
C HIS A 5 21.59 -71.14 28.19
N ARG A 6 21.17 -71.97 27.22
CA ARG A 6 21.61 -71.87 25.81
C ARG A 6 21.03 -70.67 25.08
N PHE A 7 19.78 -70.30 25.37
CA PHE A 7 19.16 -69.10 24.77
C PHE A 7 19.85 -67.80 25.19
N TYR A 8 20.49 -67.77 26.36
CA TYR A 8 21.20 -66.59 26.84
C TYR A 8 22.60 -66.44 26.20
N GLU A 9 23.29 -67.53 25.90
CA GLU A 9 24.58 -67.47 25.18
C GLU A 9 24.39 -67.11 23.69
N ASP A 10 23.32 -67.58 23.05
CA ASP A 10 23.06 -67.29 21.63
C ASP A 10 22.63 -65.83 21.37
N PHE A 11 22.03 -65.13 22.35
CA PHE A 11 21.67 -63.71 22.22
C PHE A 11 22.79 -62.74 22.63
N THR A 12 23.76 -63.18 23.43
CA THR A 12 24.87 -62.32 23.89
C THR A 12 26.06 -62.33 22.94
N LEU A 13 26.23 -63.37 22.12
CA LEU A 13 27.30 -63.45 21.13
C LEU A 13 27.18 -62.44 19.97
N PRO A 14 26.01 -62.16 19.36
CA PRO A 14 25.91 -61.17 18.28
C PRO A 14 26.04 -59.72 18.77
N ILE A 15 25.60 -59.41 20.00
CA ILE A 15 25.75 -58.07 20.58
C ILE A 15 27.24 -57.77 20.86
N SER A 16 28.00 -58.74 21.36
CA SER A 16 29.45 -58.56 21.58
C SER A 16 30.24 -58.36 20.28
N LEU A 17 29.77 -58.90 19.16
CA LEU A 17 30.38 -58.69 17.83
C LEU A 17 30.07 -57.31 17.25
N ILE A 18 28.93 -56.71 17.59
CA ILE A 18 28.58 -55.34 17.19
C ILE A 18 29.49 -54.31 17.87
N PHE A 19 29.93 -54.56 19.11
CA PHE A 19 30.79 -53.65 19.88
C PHE A 19 32.31 -53.90 19.74
N LYS A 20 32.76 -54.99 19.10
CA LYS A 20 34.19 -55.33 19.00
C LYS A 20 35.00 -54.51 17.98
N ASN A 21 34.34 -53.75 17.09
CA ASN A 21 35.01 -52.85 16.14
C ASN A 21 34.36 -51.46 16.16
N PRO A 22 34.65 -50.61 17.16
CA PRO A 22 34.00 -49.31 17.33
C PRO A 22 34.24 -48.37 16.13
N PHE A 23 35.30 -48.58 15.35
CA PHE A 23 35.65 -47.72 14.21
C PHE A 23 34.95 -48.06 12.88
N LEU A 24 34.59 -49.33 12.64
CA LEU A 24 33.98 -49.75 11.36
C LEU A 24 32.44 -49.85 11.44
N ASN A 25 31.88 -50.10 12.62
CA ASN A 25 30.43 -50.14 12.83
C ASN A 25 29.80 -48.76 13.07
N SER A 26 30.52 -47.80 13.68
CA SER A 26 29.96 -46.47 13.89
C SER A 26 29.67 -45.78 12.55
N ARG A 27 30.54 -45.92 11.55
CA ARG A 27 30.31 -45.34 10.21
C ARG A 27 29.06 -45.87 9.54
N LYS A 28 28.78 -47.18 9.61
CA LYS A 28 27.59 -47.80 8.97
C LYS A 28 26.30 -47.50 9.73
N VAL A 29 26.35 -47.50 11.07
CA VAL A 29 25.20 -47.15 11.92
C VAL A 29 24.88 -45.66 11.79
N THR A 30 25.88 -44.78 11.80
CA THR A 30 25.69 -43.35 11.54
C THR A 30 25.14 -43.11 10.14
N LEU A 31 25.64 -43.79 9.10
CA LEU A 31 25.11 -43.61 7.75
C LEU A 31 23.63 -44.02 7.65
N SER A 32 23.23 -45.13 8.29
CA SER A 32 21.86 -45.64 8.25
C SER A 32 20.89 -44.80 9.09
N VAL A 33 21.33 -44.29 10.24
CA VAL A 33 20.53 -43.40 11.09
C VAL A 33 20.40 -42.02 10.43
N THR A 34 21.47 -41.47 9.84
CA THR A 34 21.41 -40.22 9.09
C THR A 34 20.53 -40.34 7.84
N ALA A 35 20.61 -41.45 7.10
CA ALA A 35 19.72 -41.70 5.95
C ALA A 35 18.25 -41.84 6.39
N GLY A 36 17.98 -42.53 7.51
CA GLY A 36 16.63 -42.64 8.06
C GLY A 36 16.07 -41.31 8.55
N ILE A 37 16.88 -40.48 9.21
CA ILE A 37 16.51 -39.13 9.65
C ILE A 37 16.27 -38.22 8.44
N LEU A 38 17.12 -38.28 7.40
CA LEU A 38 16.96 -37.50 6.17
C LEU A 38 15.67 -37.90 5.41
N LEU A 39 15.33 -39.19 5.40
CA LEU A 39 14.08 -39.68 4.81
C LEU A 39 12.85 -39.24 5.62
N LEU A 40 12.94 -39.23 6.96
CA LEU A 40 11.89 -38.76 7.87
C LEU A 40 11.68 -37.23 7.76
N PHE A 41 12.74 -36.45 7.54
CA PHE A 41 12.66 -35.02 7.26
C PHE A 41 12.12 -34.72 5.86
N SER A 42 12.37 -35.60 4.87
CA SER A 42 11.83 -35.42 3.51
C SER A 42 10.32 -35.70 3.40
N THR A 43 9.73 -36.40 4.37
CA THR A 43 8.28 -36.62 4.45
C THR A 43 7.53 -35.55 5.25
N LEU A 44 8.25 -34.62 5.88
CA LEU A 44 7.68 -33.52 6.68
C LEU A 44 7.85 -32.15 6.01
N SER A 45 8.29 -32.09 4.75
CA SER A 45 8.12 -30.89 3.96
C SER A 45 6.65 -30.76 3.59
N GLU A 46 5.88 -30.02 4.38
CA GLU A 46 4.68 -29.39 3.86
C GLU A 46 5.14 -28.48 2.73
N SER A 47 4.97 -28.92 1.49
CA SER A 47 5.09 -27.98 0.38
C SER A 47 3.91 -27.04 0.54
N PHE A 48 4.18 -25.78 0.88
CA PHE A 48 3.27 -24.68 0.63
C PHE A 48 3.02 -24.68 -0.88
N GLY A 49 1.94 -25.36 -1.26
CA GLY A 49 1.62 -25.63 -2.63
C GLY A 49 0.58 -24.61 -3.03
N GLN A 50 0.95 -23.64 -3.86
CA GLN A 50 0.01 -22.68 -4.43
C GLN A 50 -1.30 -23.39 -4.82
N ALA A 51 -2.39 -23.04 -4.16
CA ALA A 51 -3.72 -23.47 -4.51
C ALA A 51 -4.44 -22.36 -5.27
N THR A 52 -5.45 -22.77 -6.04
CA THR A 52 -6.42 -21.84 -6.59
C THR A 52 -7.73 -22.07 -5.88
N PHE A 53 -8.18 -21.04 -5.17
CA PHE A 53 -9.43 -21.03 -4.46
C PHE A 53 -10.54 -20.39 -5.27
N ARG A 54 -11.74 -20.98 -5.17
CA ARG A 54 -12.98 -20.37 -5.63
C ARG A 54 -13.97 -20.26 -4.49
N THR A 55 -14.83 -19.25 -4.55
CA THR A 55 -16.00 -19.20 -3.66
C THR A 55 -17.02 -20.30 -3.98
N VAL A 56 -17.59 -20.89 -2.93
CA VAL A 56 -18.73 -21.83 -2.98
C VAL A 56 -19.90 -21.41 -2.08
N ALA A 57 -19.68 -20.42 -1.21
CA ALA A 57 -20.71 -19.80 -0.39
C ALA A 57 -20.34 -18.34 -0.09
N SER A 58 -21.31 -17.54 0.34
CA SER A 58 -21.03 -16.23 0.97
C SER A 58 -20.58 -16.43 2.42
N GLY A 59 -19.70 -15.56 2.91
CA GLY A 59 -19.24 -15.63 4.30
C GLY A 59 -17.96 -14.87 4.57
N ASN A 60 -17.33 -15.22 5.69
CA ASN A 60 -16.08 -14.63 6.14
C ASN A 60 -14.88 -15.25 5.42
N TRP A 61 -13.85 -14.46 5.14
CA TRP A 61 -12.61 -14.94 4.50
C TRP A 61 -11.99 -16.10 5.26
N ASN A 62 -11.96 -16.03 6.59
CA ASN A 62 -11.33 -17.07 7.42
C ASN A 62 -12.20 -18.32 7.68
N SER A 63 -13.21 -18.58 6.83
CA SER A 63 -14.07 -19.74 6.95
C SER A 63 -13.86 -20.68 5.77
N GLY A 64 -13.29 -21.87 6.00
CA GLY A 64 -13.10 -22.89 4.95
C GLY A 64 -14.38 -23.28 4.21
N ALA A 65 -15.57 -23.09 4.81
CA ALA A 65 -16.86 -23.31 4.13
C ALA A 65 -17.15 -22.33 2.98
N VAL A 66 -16.44 -21.20 2.89
CA VAL A 66 -16.55 -20.24 1.79
C VAL A 66 -15.78 -20.72 0.56
N TRP A 67 -14.80 -21.59 0.75
CA TRP A 67 -13.77 -21.86 -0.23
C TRP A 67 -13.82 -23.29 -0.76
N ALA A 68 -13.48 -23.45 -2.03
CA ALA A 68 -13.12 -24.74 -2.59
C ALA A 68 -11.83 -24.60 -3.38
N ILE A 69 -10.90 -25.53 -3.12
CA ILE A 69 -9.69 -25.69 -3.90
C ILE A 69 -10.09 -26.25 -5.27
N VAL A 70 -9.67 -25.59 -6.35
CA VAL A 70 -9.96 -25.99 -7.73
C VAL A 70 -8.74 -26.60 -8.42
N SER A 71 -7.55 -26.27 -7.94
CA SER A 71 -6.24 -26.78 -8.34
C SER A 71 -5.24 -26.52 -7.22
N GLY A 72 -4.14 -27.26 -7.20
CA GLY A 72 -3.13 -27.18 -6.13
C GLY A 72 -3.55 -27.89 -4.84
N SER A 73 -2.91 -27.53 -3.74
CA SER A 73 -3.13 -28.15 -2.43
C SER A 73 -2.86 -27.16 -1.31
N ASP A 74 -3.83 -26.94 -0.44
CA ASP A 74 -3.67 -26.10 0.73
C ASP A 74 -3.96 -26.89 2.02
N GLY A 75 -3.32 -26.49 3.12
CA GLY A 75 -3.27 -27.23 4.38
C GLY A 75 -4.51 -27.06 5.26
N ASP A 76 -5.16 -25.90 5.25
CA ASP A 76 -6.28 -25.58 6.15
C ASP A 76 -7.60 -25.23 5.43
N GLY A 77 -7.57 -25.17 4.11
CA GLY A 77 -8.70 -24.85 3.24
C GLY A 77 -9.04 -23.36 3.22
N ILE A 78 -8.13 -22.47 3.61
CA ILE A 78 -8.31 -21.03 3.68
C ILE A 78 -7.21 -20.35 2.85
N PRO A 79 -7.54 -19.42 1.93
CA PRO A 79 -6.51 -18.78 1.12
C PRO A 79 -5.50 -18.00 1.95
N ASP A 80 -4.22 -18.23 1.67
CA ASP A 80 -3.06 -17.54 2.21
C ASP A 80 -2.15 -16.94 1.12
N ALA A 81 -0.99 -16.40 1.49
CA ALA A 81 -0.18 -15.50 0.68
C ALA A 81 0.31 -16.03 -0.68
N ASP A 82 0.36 -17.35 -0.88
CA ASP A 82 0.80 -17.94 -2.16
C ASP A 82 -0.38 -18.40 -3.06
N ASP A 83 -1.62 -18.27 -2.58
CA ASP A 83 -2.81 -18.75 -3.26
C ASP A 83 -3.44 -17.77 -4.25
N ASP A 84 -3.99 -18.30 -5.34
CA ASP A 84 -4.81 -17.54 -6.28
C ASP A 84 -6.29 -17.62 -5.89
N VAL A 85 -6.97 -16.47 -5.76
CA VAL A 85 -8.35 -16.41 -5.27
C VAL A 85 -9.30 -15.88 -6.33
N ILE A 86 -10.42 -16.59 -6.54
CA ILE A 86 -11.51 -16.20 -7.45
C ILE A 86 -12.83 -16.10 -6.68
N ILE A 87 -13.35 -14.88 -6.56
CA ILE A 87 -14.65 -14.59 -5.96
C ILE A 87 -15.69 -14.46 -7.06
N ARG A 88 -16.63 -15.40 -7.11
CA ARG A 88 -17.67 -15.52 -8.13
C ARG A 88 -18.95 -16.16 -7.59
N GLY A 89 -19.91 -16.42 -8.49
CA GLY A 89 -21.10 -17.21 -8.17
C GLY A 89 -22.21 -16.43 -7.47
N ALA A 90 -22.20 -15.09 -7.56
CA ALA A 90 -23.03 -14.16 -6.81
C ALA A 90 -22.83 -14.26 -5.28
N PHE A 91 -21.64 -14.71 -4.86
CA PHE A 91 -21.26 -14.76 -3.46
C PHE A 91 -20.55 -13.48 -3.01
N THR A 92 -20.69 -13.21 -1.71
CA THR A 92 -20.07 -12.09 -1.02
C THR A 92 -19.09 -12.62 0.02
N VAL A 93 -17.84 -12.18 -0.06
CA VAL A 93 -16.80 -12.50 0.91
C VAL A 93 -16.50 -11.26 1.75
N ASN A 94 -16.51 -11.43 3.07
CA ASN A 94 -16.12 -10.39 4.02
C ASN A 94 -14.72 -10.69 4.56
N VAL A 95 -13.76 -9.82 4.29
CA VAL A 95 -12.44 -9.87 4.92
C VAL A 95 -12.57 -9.37 6.35
N ASN A 96 -12.71 -10.31 7.28
CA ASN A 96 -13.03 -10.07 8.68
C ASN A 96 -11.82 -10.21 9.62
N VAL A 97 -10.69 -10.69 9.10
CA VAL A 97 -9.39 -10.76 9.74
C VAL A 97 -8.35 -10.29 8.73
N ASN A 98 -7.14 -9.94 9.17
CA ASN A 98 -6.08 -9.65 8.20
C ASN A 98 -5.80 -10.90 7.37
N SER A 99 -5.87 -10.75 6.05
CA SER A 99 -5.86 -11.86 5.10
C SER A 99 -4.85 -11.61 3.98
N PHE A 100 -4.42 -12.72 3.35
CA PHE A 100 -3.40 -12.72 2.32
C PHE A 100 -3.88 -13.54 1.12
N CYS A 101 -3.47 -13.14 -0.08
CA CYS A 101 -3.45 -14.02 -1.25
C CYS A 101 -2.36 -13.61 -2.24
N SER A 102 -2.03 -14.48 -3.18
CA SER A 102 -1.16 -14.17 -4.32
C SER A 102 -1.87 -13.26 -5.32
N THR A 103 -2.97 -13.74 -5.89
CA THR A 103 -3.80 -12.98 -6.83
C THR A 103 -5.26 -12.98 -6.39
N LEU A 104 -6.00 -11.94 -6.78
CA LEU A 104 -7.41 -11.80 -6.43
C LEU A 104 -8.23 -11.37 -7.63
N GLN A 105 -9.13 -12.25 -8.07
CA GLN A 105 -10.10 -11.99 -9.12
C GLN A 105 -11.50 -11.85 -8.50
N ILE A 106 -12.11 -10.68 -8.66
CA ILE A 106 -13.47 -10.39 -8.20
C ILE A 106 -14.39 -10.33 -9.42
N GLY A 107 -15.32 -11.27 -9.51
CA GLY A 107 -16.16 -11.52 -10.69
C GLY A 107 -15.72 -12.77 -11.46
N GLY A 108 -16.68 -13.50 -12.03
CA GLY A 108 -16.43 -14.79 -12.70
C GLY A 108 -15.55 -14.71 -13.95
N THR A 109 -14.81 -15.78 -14.22
CA THR A 109 -13.99 -15.94 -15.44
C THR A 109 -14.69 -16.84 -16.46
N ALA A 110 -14.11 -17.04 -17.65
CA ALA A 110 -14.70 -17.82 -18.73
C ALA A 110 -14.95 -19.32 -18.46
N SER A 111 -14.54 -19.88 -17.31
CA SER A 111 -14.49 -21.35 -17.08
C SER A 111 -15.47 -21.88 -16.02
N GLY A 112 -16.55 -22.56 -16.45
CA GLY A 112 -17.49 -23.27 -15.55
C GLY A 112 -18.94 -22.75 -15.50
N SER A 113 -19.83 -23.52 -14.85
CA SER A 113 -21.29 -23.29 -14.79
C SER A 113 -21.76 -22.28 -13.75
N LEU A 114 -20.94 -21.95 -12.74
CA LEU A 114 -21.24 -20.99 -11.65
C LEU A 114 -20.39 -19.72 -11.76
N ASN A 115 -20.29 -19.16 -12.97
CA ASN A 115 -19.54 -17.94 -13.24
C ASN A 115 -20.44 -16.73 -13.37
N ASN A 116 -20.87 -16.23 -12.21
CA ASN A 116 -21.60 -14.96 -12.09
C ASN A 116 -20.72 -13.91 -11.39
N ALA A 117 -21.33 -12.80 -10.99
CA ALA A 117 -20.72 -11.73 -10.22
C ALA A 117 -20.00 -12.22 -8.94
N GLY A 118 -19.13 -11.38 -8.40
CA GLY A 118 -18.48 -11.59 -7.11
C GLY A 118 -18.36 -10.28 -6.34
N THR A 119 -18.43 -10.36 -5.01
CA THR A 119 -18.30 -9.20 -4.14
C THR A 119 -17.29 -9.46 -3.03
N LEU A 120 -16.37 -8.50 -2.84
CA LEU A 120 -15.45 -8.48 -1.70
C LEU A 120 -15.72 -7.23 -0.86
N ASN A 121 -15.98 -7.42 0.43
CA ASN A 121 -16.03 -6.35 1.42
C ASN A 121 -14.81 -6.46 2.32
N ILE A 122 -14.07 -5.37 2.49
CA ILE A 122 -13.00 -5.30 3.49
C ILE A 122 -13.56 -4.59 4.72
N ASN A 123 -13.63 -5.31 5.85
CA ASN A 123 -14.25 -4.79 7.07
C ASN A 123 -13.41 -3.68 7.70
N THR A 124 -14.02 -2.95 8.63
CA THR A 124 -13.38 -1.82 9.33
C THR A 124 -12.08 -2.23 10.01
N ASN A 125 -11.02 -1.43 9.82
CA ASN A 125 -9.68 -1.67 10.41
C ASN A 125 -9.05 -3.03 10.04
N ILE A 126 -9.45 -3.64 8.92
CA ILE A 126 -8.88 -4.89 8.42
C ILE A 126 -8.01 -4.62 7.18
N SER A 127 -6.89 -5.34 7.06
CA SER A 127 -6.00 -5.31 5.90
C SER A 127 -6.13 -6.60 5.06
N MET A 128 -6.37 -6.43 3.76
CA MET A 128 -6.17 -7.48 2.76
C MET A 128 -4.87 -7.23 2.01
N THR A 129 -3.97 -8.21 1.99
CA THR A 129 -2.71 -8.13 1.23
C THR A 129 -2.75 -9.08 0.05
N VAL A 130 -2.58 -8.55 -1.16
CA VAL A 130 -2.52 -9.33 -2.39
C VAL A 130 -1.12 -9.15 -2.97
N THR A 131 -0.27 -10.17 -2.90
CA THR A 131 1.17 -10.01 -3.20
C THR A 131 1.41 -9.60 -4.64
N ASN A 132 0.56 -10.05 -5.57
CA ASN A 132 0.64 -9.72 -6.99
C ASN A 132 -0.48 -8.76 -7.40
N SER A 133 -1.56 -9.26 -7.99
CA SER A 133 -2.54 -8.42 -8.69
C SER A 133 -3.96 -8.63 -8.18
N VAL A 134 -4.73 -7.54 -8.21
CA VAL A 134 -6.17 -7.55 -8.01
C VAL A 134 -6.85 -7.19 -9.33
N THR A 135 -7.89 -7.93 -9.70
CA THR A 135 -8.76 -7.60 -10.82
C THR A 135 -10.20 -7.48 -10.34
N VAL A 136 -10.81 -6.33 -10.60
CA VAL A 136 -12.22 -6.05 -10.27
C VAL A 136 -13.04 -6.07 -11.56
N GLY A 137 -13.64 -7.21 -11.83
CA GLY A 137 -14.43 -7.47 -13.04
C GLY A 137 -14.02 -8.75 -13.73
N GLY A 138 -15.02 -9.51 -14.15
CA GLY A 138 -14.89 -10.78 -14.86
C GLY A 138 -14.98 -10.65 -16.38
N PHE A 139 -15.04 -11.79 -17.08
CA PHE A 139 -15.16 -11.85 -18.54
C PHE A 139 -15.85 -13.14 -19.02
N GLY A 140 -16.23 -13.18 -20.29
CA GLY A 140 -16.98 -14.26 -20.93
C GLY A 140 -18.50 -14.16 -20.74
N SER A 141 -18.98 -13.12 -20.06
CA SER A 141 -20.39 -12.74 -19.89
C SER A 141 -20.45 -11.37 -19.21
N SER A 142 -21.40 -10.52 -19.63
CA SER A 142 -21.61 -9.20 -19.00
C SER A 142 -22.07 -9.28 -17.55
N PHE A 143 -22.65 -10.41 -17.09
CA PHE A 143 -23.10 -10.60 -15.71
C PHE A 143 -21.99 -10.97 -14.71
N ARG A 144 -20.74 -11.08 -15.18
CA ARG A 144 -19.58 -11.44 -14.34
C ARG A 144 -18.94 -10.19 -13.76
N THR A 145 -19.74 -9.38 -13.09
CA THR A 145 -19.30 -8.13 -12.49
C THR A 145 -18.43 -8.38 -11.26
N GLY A 146 -17.53 -7.43 -10.97
CA GLY A 146 -16.78 -7.40 -9.72
C GLY A 146 -17.17 -6.19 -8.89
N THR A 147 -17.41 -6.39 -7.61
CA THR A 147 -17.65 -5.32 -6.63
C THR A 147 -16.63 -5.41 -5.50
N LEU A 148 -15.91 -4.32 -5.26
CA LEU A 148 -14.96 -4.16 -4.16
C LEU A 148 -15.42 -2.99 -3.28
N THR A 149 -15.67 -3.27 -2.00
CA THR A 149 -16.13 -2.25 -1.04
C THR A 149 -15.16 -2.10 0.12
N PHE A 150 -14.81 -0.85 0.42
CA PHE A 150 -13.97 -0.47 1.55
C PHE A 150 -14.83 0.02 2.72
N SER A 151 -14.40 -0.33 3.92
CA SER A 151 -14.91 0.23 5.16
C SER A 151 -13.94 1.26 5.74
N ASN A 152 -14.39 2.03 6.73
CA ASN A 152 -13.49 2.95 7.41
C ASN A 152 -12.27 2.21 8.03
N GLY A 153 -11.08 2.74 7.79
CA GLY A 153 -9.81 2.16 8.27
C GLY A 153 -9.40 0.85 7.58
N SER A 154 -10.17 0.34 6.60
CA SER A 154 -9.77 -0.86 5.86
C SER A 154 -8.63 -0.57 4.90
N VAL A 155 -7.78 -1.55 4.61
CA VAL A 155 -6.65 -1.42 3.68
C VAL A 155 -6.67 -2.56 2.68
N LEU A 156 -6.55 -2.24 1.39
CA LEU A 156 -6.15 -3.19 0.36
C LEU A 156 -4.74 -2.83 -0.08
N ASN A 157 -3.79 -3.74 0.12
CA ASN A 157 -2.43 -3.61 -0.38
C ASN A 157 -2.23 -4.59 -1.53
N ALA A 158 -1.98 -4.08 -2.74
CA ALA A 158 -1.73 -4.93 -3.91
C ALA A 158 -0.54 -4.43 -4.73
N GLY A 159 0.12 -5.33 -5.47
CA GLY A 159 1.15 -4.93 -6.43
C GLY A 159 0.57 -4.06 -7.55
N ASN A 160 -0.57 -4.46 -8.12
CA ASN A 160 -1.31 -3.68 -9.10
C ASN A 160 -2.82 -3.95 -9.06
N LEU A 161 -3.60 -3.00 -9.58
CA LEU A 161 -5.05 -3.14 -9.74
C LEU A 161 -5.46 -3.02 -11.20
N THR A 162 -6.24 -3.99 -11.66
CA THR A 162 -7.00 -3.89 -12.91
C THR A 162 -8.47 -3.63 -12.61
N PHE A 163 -9.05 -2.56 -13.16
CA PHE A 163 -10.48 -2.27 -13.07
C PHE A 163 -11.16 -2.58 -14.40
N GLY A 164 -12.16 -3.47 -14.36
CA GLY A 164 -12.69 -4.16 -15.54
C GLY A 164 -11.80 -5.33 -15.96
N ASN A 165 -12.09 -5.91 -17.12
CA ASN A 165 -11.32 -7.01 -17.68
C ASN A 165 -11.15 -6.85 -19.20
N ALA A 166 -10.01 -7.28 -19.75
CA ALA A 166 -9.74 -7.22 -21.19
C ALA A 166 -10.23 -8.45 -21.97
N GLY A 167 -10.70 -9.50 -21.28
CA GLY A 167 -11.19 -10.72 -21.89
C GLY A 167 -12.47 -10.52 -22.72
N GLY A 168 -12.78 -11.47 -23.62
CA GLY A 168 -13.96 -11.40 -24.47
C GLY A 168 -15.27 -11.32 -23.67
N THR A 169 -16.16 -10.39 -24.05
CA THR A 169 -17.39 -10.04 -23.30
C THR A 169 -17.10 -9.75 -21.80
N PRO A 170 -16.47 -8.61 -21.48
CA PRO A 170 -16.17 -8.26 -20.10
C PRO A 170 -17.44 -8.06 -19.26
N GLY A 171 -17.32 -8.32 -17.95
CA GLY A 171 -18.36 -8.04 -16.97
C GLY A 171 -18.63 -6.54 -16.86
N THR A 172 -19.90 -6.16 -16.72
CA THR A 172 -20.32 -4.75 -16.59
C THR A 172 -21.69 -4.63 -15.93
N PRO A 173 -21.90 -3.68 -14.99
CA PRO A 173 -20.93 -2.72 -14.46
C PRO A 173 -19.99 -3.34 -13.42
N ASN A 174 -18.74 -2.87 -13.33
CA ASN A 174 -17.85 -3.20 -12.20
C ASN A 174 -17.82 -2.03 -11.23
N GLU A 175 -17.50 -2.29 -9.96
CA GLU A 175 -17.60 -1.28 -8.91
C GLU A 175 -16.44 -1.34 -7.92
N ILE A 176 -15.88 -0.17 -7.62
CA ILE A 176 -15.02 0.05 -6.47
C ILE A 176 -15.60 1.19 -5.66
N ASP A 177 -15.99 0.89 -4.43
CA ASP A 177 -16.63 1.82 -3.52
C ASP A 177 -15.78 2.09 -2.27
N MET A 178 -15.37 3.36 -2.13
CA MET A 178 -14.64 3.88 -0.98
C MET A 178 -15.46 4.95 -0.22
N ALA A 179 -16.78 4.96 -0.36
CA ALA A 179 -17.69 5.89 0.33
C ALA A 179 -17.41 6.00 1.84
N ALA A 180 -17.21 4.87 2.51
CA ALA A 180 -16.94 4.81 3.95
C ALA A 180 -15.48 5.11 4.34
N GLY A 181 -14.59 5.32 3.38
CA GLY A 181 -13.16 5.53 3.61
C GLY A 181 -12.30 4.36 3.17
N GLY A 182 -11.24 4.09 3.95
CA GLY A 182 -10.26 3.05 3.66
C GLY A 182 -9.14 3.49 2.72
N THR A 183 -8.15 2.62 2.54
CA THR A 183 -6.96 2.87 1.72
C THR A 183 -6.80 1.80 0.64
N LEU A 184 -6.78 2.24 -0.62
CA LEU A 184 -6.38 1.44 -1.76
C LEU A 184 -4.92 1.73 -2.07
N ARG A 185 -4.02 0.82 -1.70
CA ARG A 185 -2.59 0.93 -1.89
C ARG A 185 -2.14 0.02 -3.02
N VAL A 186 -1.62 0.60 -4.10
CA VAL A 186 -1.24 -0.13 -5.31
C VAL A 186 0.05 0.41 -5.92
N GLY A 187 0.77 -0.42 -6.67
CA GLY A 187 1.89 0.04 -7.49
C GLY A 187 1.43 0.73 -8.77
N SER A 188 0.37 0.23 -9.41
CA SER A 188 -0.17 0.80 -10.65
C SER A 188 -1.65 0.47 -10.86
N PHE A 189 -2.27 1.20 -11.78
CA PHE A 189 -3.62 0.96 -12.27
C PHE A 189 -3.60 0.53 -13.74
N THR A 190 -4.49 -0.40 -14.08
CA THR A 190 -4.94 -0.65 -15.46
C THR A 190 -6.45 -0.51 -15.48
N VAL A 191 -7.01 0.30 -16.37
CA VAL A 191 -8.46 0.47 -16.49
C VAL A 191 -8.90 0.02 -17.88
N ASN A 192 -9.81 -0.93 -17.91
CA ASN A 192 -10.47 -1.40 -19.12
C ASN A 192 -11.87 -0.79 -19.18
N SER A 193 -12.07 0.24 -20.03
CA SER A 193 -13.35 0.97 -20.11
C SER A 193 -14.08 0.76 -21.44
N THR A 194 -13.46 0.11 -22.43
CA THR A 194 -14.03 -0.01 -23.78
C THR A 194 -15.29 -0.88 -23.76
N GLY A 195 -16.45 -0.25 -23.95
CA GLY A 195 -17.74 -0.94 -24.01
C GLY A 195 -18.23 -1.48 -22.66
N ILE A 196 -17.64 -1.05 -21.55
CA ILE A 196 -18.07 -1.41 -20.19
C ILE A 196 -18.14 -0.20 -19.27
N THR A 197 -18.92 -0.33 -18.21
CA THR A 197 -19.05 0.69 -17.16
C THR A 197 -18.27 0.25 -15.93
N ASN A 198 -17.37 1.10 -15.46
CA ASN A 198 -16.69 0.93 -14.19
C ASN A 198 -17.08 2.09 -13.26
N ASN A 199 -17.76 1.77 -12.16
CA ASN A 199 -18.23 2.72 -11.17
C ASN A 199 -17.15 2.94 -10.11
N TRP A 200 -16.51 4.11 -10.17
CA TRP A 200 -15.52 4.55 -9.20
C TRP A 200 -16.15 5.54 -8.21
N THR A 201 -16.18 5.17 -6.93
CA THR A 201 -16.65 6.06 -5.85
C THR A 201 -15.48 6.36 -4.91
N PRO A 202 -14.78 7.50 -5.07
CA PRO A 202 -13.62 7.82 -4.22
C PRO A 202 -14.00 8.11 -2.76
N GLY A 203 -15.23 8.55 -2.51
CA GLY A 203 -15.80 8.65 -1.17
C GLY A 203 -14.96 9.45 -0.16
N ALA A 204 -14.74 8.88 1.02
CA ALA A 204 -13.78 9.36 2.00
C ALA A 204 -12.41 8.66 1.89
N GLY A 205 -12.22 7.86 0.85
CA GLY A 205 -11.08 6.97 0.66
C GLY A 205 -9.75 7.67 0.39
N THR A 206 -8.68 6.90 0.53
CA THR A 206 -7.32 7.27 0.14
C THR A 206 -6.80 6.32 -0.92
N VAL A 207 -6.33 6.86 -2.04
CA VAL A 207 -5.52 6.11 -3.00
C VAL A 207 -4.05 6.37 -2.72
N GLU A 208 -3.25 5.32 -2.58
CA GLU A 208 -1.82 5.40 -2.34
C GLU A 208 -1.04 4.68 -3.43
N MET A 209 -0.17 5.42 -4.12
CA MET A 209 0.73 4.89 -5.14
C MET A 209 2.08 4.54 -4.52
N THR A 210 2.56 3.30 -4.71
CA THR A 210 3.80 2.79 -4.10
C THR A 210 4.94 2.59 -5.10
N ALA A 211 4.68 2.72 -6.40
CA ALA A 211 5.65 2.52 -7.47
C ALA A 211 5.45 3.55 -8.59
N ALA A 212 6.36 3.54 -9.57
CA ALA A 212 6.23 4.39 -10.75
C ALA A 212 4.99 4.01 -11.56
N ASN A 213 4.14 5.00 -11.88
CA ASN A 213 2.88 4.76 -12.58
C ASN A 213 2.39 5.98 -13.38
N THR A 214 1.38 5.73 -14.20
CA THR A 214 0.54 6.76 -14.80
C THR A 214 -0.88 6.55 -14.31
N LEU A 215 -1.49 7.58 -13.72
CA LEU A 215 -2.90 7.51 -13.34
C LEU A 215 -3.77 7.37 -14.59
N PRO A 216 -4.88 6.61 -14.52
CA PRO A 216 -5.72 6.33 -15.68
C PRO A 216 -6.26 7.57 -16.38
N THR A 217 -6.61 7.41 -17.66
CA THR A 217 -7.28 8.46 -18.45
C THR A 217 -8.81 8.40 -18.36
N GLN A 218 -9.37 7.34 -17.76
CA GLN A 218 -10.80 7.06 -17.66
C GLN A 218 -11.12 6.40 -16.31
N ASP A 219 -12.38 6.50 -15.90
CA ASP A 219 -13.02 5.95 -14.69
C ASP A 219 -12.40 6.39 -13.33
N ILE A 220 -11.14 6.06 -13.06
CA ILE A 220 -10.41 6.49 -11.87
C ILE A 220 -9.73 7.85 -12.14
N THR A 221 -10.56 8.90 -12.24
CA THR A 221 -10.13 10.26 -12.65
C THR A 221 -10.41 11.32 -11.59
N SER A 222 -10.82 10.93 -10.39
CA SER A 222 -11.03 11.82 -9.24
C SER A 222 -10.65 11.12 -7.95
N PHE A 223 -10.20 11.88 -6.96
CA PHE A 223 -9.73 11.33 -5.69
C PHE A 223 -10.27 12.15 -4.53
N ASN A 224 -10.53 11.48 -3.41
CA ASN A 224 -10.71 12.18 -2.15
C ASN A 224 -9.35 12.51 -1.56
N ASN A 225 -8.57 11.51 -1.16
CA ASN A 225 -7.15 11.69 -0.87
C ASN A 225 -6.29 10.93 -1.89
N LEU A 226 -5.17 11.53 -2.29
CA LEU A 226 -4.16 10.91 -3.14
C LEU A 226 -2.80 11.03 -2.46
N THR A 227 -2.16 9.89 -2.23
CA THR A 227 -0.82 9.80 -1.65
C THR A 227 0.15 9.20 -2.65
N ILE A 228 1.27 9.89 -2.88
CA ILE A 228 2.42 9.35 -3.60
C ILE A 228 3.45 8.92 -2.56
N ASN A 229 3.69 7.62 -2.46
CA ASN A 229 4.56 6.99 -1.46
C ASN A 229 5.69 6.17 -2.10
N GLY A 230 5.96 6.39 -3.40
CA GLY A 230 7.06 5.75 -4.10
C GLY A 230 7.03 6.04 -5.60
N GLY A 231 8.21 5.95 -6.24
CA GLY A 231 8.36 6.12 -7.69
C GLY A 231 7.94 7.50 -8.22
N THR A 232 7.72 7.58 -9.53
CA THR A 232 7.15 8.77 -10.19
C THR A 232 5.73 8.47 -10.62
N THR A 233 4.77 9.25 -10.13
CA THR A 233 3.38 9.20 -10.57
C THR A 233 3.12 10.31 -11.59
N THR A 234 2.63 9.94 -12.76
CA THR A 234 2.19 10.90 -13.80
C THR A 234 0.67 10.95 -13.91
N LEU A 235 0.12 12.09 -14.32
CA LEU A 235 -1.31 12.24 -14.53
C LEU A 235 -1.71 11.85 -15.95
N GLY A 236 -2.70 10.96 -16.11
CA GLY A 236 -3.30 10.66 -17.43
C GLY A 236 -4.22 11.78 -17.93
N VAL A 237 -4.98 12.38 -17.01
CA VAL A 237 -5.95 13.46 -17.26
C VAL A 237 -5.87 14.54 -16.18
N ASN A 238 -6.61 15.63 -16.36
CA ASN A 238 -6.82 16.57 -15.28
C ASN A 238 -7.65 15.90 -14.19
N ILE A 239 -7.28 16.08 -12.92
CA ILE A 239 -7.95 15.43 -11.79
C ILE A 239 -8.29 16.46 -10.69
N PRO A 240 -9.45 16.31 -10.02
CA PRO A 240 -9.68 16.94 -8.73
C PRO A 240 -9.17 16.03 -7.61
N VAL A 241 -8.63 16.63 -6.54
CA VAL A 241 -8.37 15.98 -5.25
C VAL A 241 -9.20 16.71 -4.20
N ALA A 242 -10.28 16.10 -3.72
CA ALA A 242 -11.23 16.78 -2.84
C ALA A 242 -10.64 17.08 -1.45
N GLY A 243 -9.78 16.20 -0.96
CA GLY A 243 -9.10 16.27 0.32
C GLY A 243 -7.61 16.57 0.14
N THR A 244 -6.77 15.70 0.71
CA THR A 244 -5.32 15.91 0.79
C THR A 244 -4.60 15.25 -0.38
N LEU A 245 -3.74 16.02 -1.03
CA LEU A 245 -2.65 15.51 -1.85
C LEU A 245 -1.41 15.38 -0.98
N ARG A 246 -0.90 14.16 -0.81
CA ARG A 246 0.30 13.88 -0.03
C ARG A 246 1.41 13.33 -0.93
N VAL A 247 2.62 13.85 -0.81
CA VAL A 247 3.80 13.36 -1.52
C VAL A 247 4.88 13.07 -0.48
N ASP A 248 4.89 11.84 0.02
CA ASP A 248 5.77 11.40 1.10
C ASP A 248 7.07 10.83 0.60
N ALA A 249 7.00 10.09 -0.50
CA ALA A 249 8.15 9.55 -1.19
C ALA A 249 7.90 9.59 -2.70
N GLY A 250 8.97 9.77 -3.47
CA GLY A 250 8.88 9.85 -4.93
C GLY A 250 8.56 11.24 -5.47
N THR A 251 7.95 11.28 -6.64
CA THR A 251 7.64 12.51 -7.40
C THR A 251 6.25 12.45 -8.01
N LEU A 252 5.50 13.54 -7.91
CA LEU A 252 4.31 13.75 -8.72
C LEU A 252 4.69 14.57 -9.96
N ALA A 253 4.59 13.98 -11.15
CA ALA A 253 4.90 14.60 -12.42
C ALA A 253 3.63 14.84 -13.24
N MET A 254 3.07 16.03 -13.10
CA MET A 254 1.78 16.41 -13.70
C MET A 254 1.83 16.54 -15.23
N GLY A 255 3.02 16.73 -15.81
CA GLY A 255 3.17 17.05 -17.24
C GLY A 255 2.38 18.31 -17.57
N ILE A 256 1.52 18.25 -18.60
CA ILE A 256 0.62 19.35 -18.99
C ILE A 256 -0.74 19.33 -18.28
N ARG A 257 -0.99 18.34 -17.41
CA ARG A 257 -2.30 18.12 -16.79
C ARG A 257 -2.43 18.93 -15.51
N ASN A 258 -3.66 19.28 -15.16
CA ASN A 258 -3.95 20.11 -14.01
C ASN A 258 -4.47 19.28 -12.83
N ILE A 259 -4.13 19.72 -11.62
CA ILE A 259 -4.91 19.41 -10.42
C ILE A 259 -5.90 20.55 -10.26
N THR A 260 -7.16 20.29 -10.59
CA THR A 260 -8.19 21.34 -10.75
C THR A 260 -8.67 21.92 -9.44
N THR A 261 -8.50 21.17 -8.34
CA THR A 261 -8.73 21.60 -6.97
C THR A 261 -7.97 20.65 -6.03
N VAL A 262 -7.44 21.19 -4.93
CA VAL A 262 -6.86 20.41 -3.84
C VAL A 262 -7.08 21.10 -2.49
N ALA A 263 -7.69 20.41 -1.52
CA ALA A 263 -7.99 21.03 -0.22
C ALA A 263 -6.76 21.16 0.68
N ALA A 264 -5.75 20.31 0.52
CA ALA A 264 -4.47 20.49 1.18
C ALA A 264 -3.35 19.80 0.41
N ILE A 265 -2.15 20.40 0.42
CA ILE A 265 -0.93 19.75 -0.05
C ILE A 265 -0.04 19.46 1.14
N ASN A 266 0.46 18.23 1.24
CA ASN A 266 1.42 17.82 2.25
C ASN A 266 2.63 17.14 1.59
N MET A 267 3.84 17.62 1.87
CA MET A 267 5.08 17.11 1.28
C MET A 267 6.15 16.88 2.33
N THR A 268 7.02 15.89 2.09
CA THR A 268 8.16 15.58 2.97
C THR A 268 9.45 15.49 2.14
N GLY A 269 10.03 16.63 1.80
CA GLY A 269 11.28 16.68 1.02
C GLY A 269 11.21 16.04 -0.38
N THR A 270 10.03 16.06 -0.98
CA THR A 270 9.70 15.45 -2.29
C THR A 270 9.45 16.52 -3.36
N SER A 271 9.11 16.11 -4.58
CA SER A 271 8.86 17.04 -5.69
C SER A 271 7.48 16.90 -6.33
N ILE A 272 6.89 18.04 -6.69
CA ILE A 272 5.75 18.15 -7.61
C ILE A 272 6.21 18.96 -8.83
N THR A 273 6.11 18.35 -10.00
CA THR A 273 6.68 18.88 -11.25
C THR A 273 5.64 18.91 -12.37
N GLY A 274 5.87 19.75 -13.38
CA GLY A 274 5.02 19.85 -14.56
C GLY A 274 4.83 21.29 -15.02
N THR A 275 4.10 21.46 -16.10
CA THR A 275 3.66 22.77 -16.63
C THR A 275 2.17 23.00 -16.43
N GLY A 276 1.41 21.95 -16.10
CA GLY A 276 0.02 22.07 -15.65
C GLY A 276 -0.09 22.68 -14.26
N THR A 277 -1.23 23.30 -13.98
CA THR A 277 -1.46 24.11 -12.78
C THR A 277 -2.08 23.29 -11.65
N ILE A 278 -1.64 23.55 -10.42
CA ILE A 278 -2.30 23.10 -9.19
C ILE A 278 -3.17 24.24 -8.67
N THR A 279 -4.48 24.04 -8.60
CA THR A 279 -5.41 25.03 -8.02
C THR A 279 -5.68 24.70 -6.57
N LEU A 280 -5.29 25.58 -5.66
CA LEU A 280 -5.44 25.39 -4.22
C LEU A 280 -6.85 25.75 -3.78
N ALA A 281 -7.46 24.84 -3.01
CA ALA A 281 -8.65 25.07 -2.19
C ALA A 281 -8.31 25.18 -0.69
N GLY A 282 -7.09 24.81 -0.29
CA GLY A 282 -6.53 25.08 1.04
C GLY A 282 -5.00 25.13 1.07
N ASP A 283 -4.42 24.81 2.21
CA ASP A 283 -3.05 25.19 2.58
C ASP A 283 -1.98 24.21 2.07
N ILE A 284 -0.73 24.68 2.08
CA ILE A 284 0.45 23.87 1.81
C ILE A 284 1.22 23.66 3.11
N THR A 285 1.53 22.41 3.41
CA THR A 285 2.42 22.03 4.51
C THR A 285 3.61 21.25 3.97
N THR A 286 4.82 21.65 4.37
CA THR A 286 6.03 20.86 4.17
C THR A 286 6.55 20.41 5.53
N ASN A 287 6.72 19.09 5.71
CA ASN A 287 7.28 18.52 6.93
C ASN A 287 8.81 18.63 6.90
N ALA A 288 9.42 18.56 8.09
CA ALA A 288 10.87 18.57 8.22
C ALA A 288 11.49 17.40 7.44
N SER A 289 12.49 17.68 6.62
CA SER A 289 13.21 16.68 5.84
C SER A 289 14.68 17.05 5.70
N GLY A 290 15.54 16.05 5.44
CA GLY A 290 16.92 16.27 5.00
C GLY A 290 17.04 16.70 3.53
N THR A 291 15.94 16.64 2.77
CA THR A 291 15.87 17.03 1.36
C THR A 291 14.88 18.19 1.15
N THR A 292 15.22 19.10 0.22
CA THR A 292 14.35 20.23 -0.13
C THR A 292 13.06 19.75 -0.77
N ALA A 293 11.91 20.16 -0.23
CA ALA A 293 10.64 20.01 -0.93
C ALA A 293 10.60 20.97 -2.12
N SER A 294 10.19 20.52 -3.31
CA SER A 294 10.20 21.35 -4.53
C SER A 294 8.87 21.33 -5.28
N ILE A 295 8.39 22.51 -5.68
CA ILE A 295 7.22 22.65 -6.54
C ILE A 295 7.63 23.47 -7.77
N SER A 296 7.70 22.80 -8.92
CA SER A 296 7.97 23.44 -10.23
C SER A 296 6.73 23.52 -11.13
N ALA A 297 5.62 22.90 -10.73
CA ALA A 297 4.31 23.12 -11.34
C ALA A 297 3.73 24.50 -10.96
N PRO A 298 3.11 25.24 -11.89
CA PRO A 298 2.39 26.48 -11.55
C PRO A 298 1.35 26.28 -10.45
N ILE A 299 1.21 27.27 -9.58
CA ILE A 299 0.23 27.26 -8.47
C ILE A 299 -0.78 28.38 -8.70
N ALA A 300 -2.07 28.05 -8.63
CA ALA A 300 -3.16 29.01 -8.55
C ALA A 300 -3.72 29.01 -7.13
N LEU A 301 -3.77 30.17 -6.48
CA LEU A 301 -4.23 30.32 -5.09
C LEU A 301 -5.75 30.17 -4.93
N GLY A 302 -6.49 30.16 -6.03
CA GLY A 302 -7.94 30.21 -6.01
C GLY A 302 -8.44 31.58 -5.53
N GLY A 303 -9.51 31.58 -4.74
CA GLY A 303 -10.19 32.80 -4.28
C GLY A 303 -9.95 33.19 -2.82
N SER A 304 -9.01 32.55 -2.11
CA SER A 304 -8.76 32.83 -0.69
C SER A 304 -7.28 32.76 -0.35
N ASP A 305 -6.86 33.53 0.65
CA ASP A 305 -5.48 33.52 1.13
C ASP A 305 -5.07 32.11 1.56
N ARG A 306 -3.82 31.75 1.27
CA ARG A 306 -3.27 30.42 1.55
C ARG A 306 -2.15 30.51 2.56
N THR A 307 -2.15 29.60 3.53
CA THR A 307 -1.06 29.47 4.49
C THR A 307 -0.03 28.47 3.98
N LEU A 308 1.24 28.86 4.02
CA LEU A 308 2.37 27.95 3.91
C LEU A 308 2.92 27.68 5.30
N THR A 309 2.86 26.42 5.71
CA THR A 309 3.52 25.91 6.92
C THR A 309 4.75 25.13 6.51
N ILE A 310 5.92 25.68 6.78
CA ILE A 310 7.21 25.08 6.41
C ILE A 310 7.92 24.69 7.70
N ALA A 311 8.01 23.40 7.98
CA ALA A 311 8.82 22.91 9.08
C ALA A 311 10.31 22.97 8.74
N ASP A 312 11.10 23.46 9.69
CA ASP A 312 12.56 23.53 9.60
C ASP A 312 13.16 22.12 9.59
N GLY A 313 13.91 21.80 8.54
CA GLY A 313 14.54 20.50 8.34
C GLY A 313 16.07 20.61 8.25
N GLY A 314 16.71 19.56 7.76
CA GLY A 314 18.14 19.57 7.45
C GLY A 314 18.48 20.13 6.07
N ALA A 315 17.46 20.41 5.25
CA ALA A 315 17.61 20.91 3.89
C ALA A 315 17.88 22.42 3.86
N THR A 316 18.46 22.92 2.77
CA THR A 316 18.61 24.37 2.55
C THR A 316 18.42 24.69 1.07
N PRO A 317 17.30 25.30 0.65
CA PRO A 317 16.12 25.68 1.45
C PRO A 317 15.23 24.47 1.83
N ASP A 318 14.32 24.60 2.81
CA ASP A 318 13.34 23.55 3.15
C ASP A 318 12.25 23.37 2.09
N LEU A 319 11.84 24.48 1.47
CA LEU A 319 10.89 24.51 0.36
C LEU A 319 11.40 25.43 -0.75
N GLN A 320 11.37 24.94 -1.98
CA GLN A 320 11.64 25.69 -3.20
C GLN A 320 10.42 25.69 -4.12
N ILE A 321 9.93 26.88 -4.46
CA ILE A 321 8.90 27.06 -5.49
C ILE A 321 9.55 27.81 -6.66
N SER A 322 9.57 27.21 -7.84
CA SER A 322 10.27 27.75 -9.02
C SER A 322 9.33 28.03 -10.20
N SER A 323 8.03 28.16 -9.93
CA SER A 323 6.97 28.29 -10.93
C SER A 323 6.18 29.59 -10.75
N VAL A 324 5.29 29.86 -11.70
CA VAL A 324 4.34 30.97 -11.59
C VAL A 324 3.35 30.69 -10.47
N ILE A 325 3.20 31.68 -9.59
CA ILE A 325 2.11 31.75 -8.61
C ILE A 325 1.09 32.74 -9.16
N SER A 326 -0.18 32.33 -9.18
CA SER A 326 -1.28 33.08 -9.81
C SER A 326 -2.53 33.06 -8.94
N GLY A 327 -3.55 33.84 -9.31
CA GLY A 327 -4.81 33.98 -8.57
C GLY A 327 -5.00 35.38 -8.02
N THR A 328 -6.13 35.61 -7.35
CA THR A 328 -6.48 36.92 -6.76
C THR A 328 -6.20 37.01 -5.27
N ALA A 329 -5.83 35.90 -4.64
CA ALA A 329 -5.52 35.80 -3.22
C ALA A 329 -4.03 35.97 -2.91
N GLY A 330 -3.69 36.12 -1.63
CA GLY A 330 -2.31 36.23 -1.13
C GLY A 330 -1.78 34.96 -0.46
N PHE A 331 -0.51 35.01 -0.05
CA PHE A 331 0.12 34.03 0.82
C PHE A 331 0.32 34.58 2.23
N GLN A 332 0.10 33.72 3.22
CA GLN A 332 0.44 33.95 4.61
C GLN A 332 1.49 32.92 5.03
N LYS A 333 2.58 33.39 5.64
CA LYS A 333 3.59 32.51 6.24
C LYS A 333 3.26 32.31 7.70
N LYS A 334 3.06 31.06 8.14
CA LYS A 334 2.87 30.74 9.56
C LYS A 334 4.22 30.37 10.17
N TRP A 335 4.65 31.16 11.15
CA TRP A 335 5.86 30.89 11.93
C TRP A 335 5.48 30.13 13.20
N PHE A 336 6.18 29.02 13.49
CA PHE A 336 6.17 28.42 14.82
C PHE A 336 7.27 29.07 15.65
N TRP A 337 6.89 29.93 16.58
CA TRP A 337 7.80 30.47 17.59
C TRP A 337 7.96 29.43 18.70
N PHE A 338 9.14 28.79 18.81
CA PHE A 338 9.53 28.12 20.04
C PHE A 338 10.18 29.15 20.97
N ALA A 339 9.39 29.74 21.86
CA ALA A 339 9.94 30.44 23.00
C ALA A 339 10.39 29.39 24.04
N THR A 340 11.63 28.91 23.94
CA THR A 340 12.28 28.31 25.11
C THR A 340 12.60 29.43 26.09
N CYS A 341 11.65 29.77 26.98
CA CYS A 341 11.98 30.51 28.18
C CYS A 341 12.90 29.63 29.02
N PHE A 342 14.21 29.90 28.97
CA PHE A 342 15.11 29.41 30.00
C PHE A 342 14.69 30.09 31.31
N TRP A 343 14.16 29.29 32.25
CA TRP A 343 13.91 29.73 33.61
C TRP A 343 15.27 29.98 34.25
N CYS A 344 15.72 31.24 34.23
CA CYS A 344 16.89 31.68 34.98
C CYS A 344 16.45 31.79 36.43
N GLU A 345 16.76 30.78 37.23
CA GLU A 345 16.50 30.80 38.66
C GLU A 345 17.38 31.88 39.31
N LEU A 346 16.70 32.79 39.98
CA LEU A 346 17.17 34.10 40.41
C LEU A 346 18.14 33.97 41.59
N LEU A 347 19.43 34.21 41.37
CA LEU A 347 20.36 34.68 42.41
C LEU A 347 21.13 35.89 41.89
N PHE A 348 20.78 37.05 42.44
CA PHE A 348 21.26 38.40 42.18
C PHE A 348 22.73 38.53 41.73
N ARG A 349 22.95 39.00 40.48
CA ARG A 349 23.73 40.21 40.14
C ARG A 349 23.91 40.37 38.62
N ASP A 350 23.40 41.48 38.10
CA ASP A 350 23.85 42.25 36.93
C ASP A 350 24.59 41.51 35.81
N TYR A 351 23.88 40.90 34.85
CA TYR A 351 24.36 40.78 33.46
C TYR A 351 23.19 40.79 32.47
N HIS A 352 23.39 41.52 31.36
CA HIS A 352 22.49 41.67 30.23
C HIS A 352 21.95 40.32 29.72
N CYS A 353 20.64 40.14 29.71
CA CYS A 353 19.99 39.04 28.99
C CYS A 353 20.06 39.32 27.48
N GLY A 354 21.06 38.76 26.80
CA GLY A 354 21.13 38.76 25.34
C GLY A 354 20.12 37.77 24.76
N CYS A 355 19.10 38.27 24.07
CA CYS A 355 18.21 37.45 23.25
C CYS A 355 18.95 37.09 21.95
N TRP A 356 19.33 35.82 21.77
CA TRP A 356 19.99 35.36 20.55
C TRP A 356 18.94 35.00 19.50
N TYR A 357 18.91 35.76 18.40
CA TYR A 357 18.05 35.49 17.24
C TYR A 357 18.73 34.48 16.31
N PHE A 358 18.14 33.30 16.12
CA PHE A 358 18.43 32.42 14.99
C PHE A 358 17.38 32.67 13.90
N THR A 359 17.78 33.30 12.80
CA THR A 359 16.93 33.49 11.61
C THR A 359 17.07 32.28 10.67
N SER A 360 16.00 31.52 10.42
CA SER A 360 15.97 30.57 9.30
C SER A 360 15.85 31.32 7.97
N ARG A 361 16.74 31.00 7.01
CA ARG A 361 16.91 31.73 5.75
C ARG A 361 15.89 31.24 4.71
N LEU A 362 14.93 32.10 4.35
CA LEU A 362 14.16 31.97 3.11
C LEU A 362 14.77 32.91 2.05
N SER A 363 15.32 32.37 0.97
CA SER A 363 15.73 33.17 -0.20
C SER A 363 14.53 33.34 -1.11
N LEU A 364 13.76 34.42 -0.91
CA LEU A 364 12.84 34.94 -1.93
C LEU A 364 13.66 35.88 -2.80
N GLY A 365 13.81 35.55 -4.09
CA GLY A 365 14.44 36.41 -5.10
C GLY A 365 13.59 37.64 -5.46
N ILE A 366 13.02 38.32 -4.45
CA ILE A 366 12.28 39.56 -4.59
C ILE A 366 13.04 40.56 -3.71
N GLY A 367 13.59 41.61 -4.31
CA GLY A 367 14.29 42.67 -3.58
C GLY A 367 13.34 43.36 -2.61
N VAL A 368 13.44 43.02 -1.33
CA VAL A 368 12.74 43.73 -0.25
C VAL A 368 13.73 44.71 0.35
N ASN A 369 13.50 46.00 0.11
CA ASN A 369 14.23 47.08 0.72
C ASN A 369 13.72 47.26 2.16
N CYS A 370 14.41 46.68 3.14
CA CYS A 370 14.07 46.87 4.55
C CYS A 370 14.67 48.19 5.04
N GLY A 371 13.84 49.24 5.05
CA GLY A 371 14.13 50.48 5.76
C GLY A 371 14.21 50.19 7.26
N TRP A 372 15.36 50.47 7.85
CA TRP A 372 15.56 50.54 9.28
C TRP A 372 15.02 51.88 9.75
N ASP A 373 13.96 51.89 10.57
CA ASP A 373 13.71 53.02 11.44
C ASP A 373 13.14 52.55 12.77
N ASN A 374 13.82 53.00 13.83
CA ASN A 374 13.46 53.13 15.25
C ASN A 374 13.66 51.92 16.18
N CYS A 375 14.87 51.92 16.78
CA CYS A 375 15.12 51.51 18.16
C CYS A 375 14.61 52.57 19.15
#